data_AF-L7KQW7-F1
#
_entry.id   AF-L7KQW7-F1
#
_cell.length_a   1.000
_cell.length_b   1.000
_cell.length_c   1.000
_cell.angle_alpha   90.00
_cell.angle_beta   90.00
_cell.angle_gamma   90.00
#
_symmetry.space_group_name_H-M   'P 1'
#
loop_
_entity.id
_entity.type
_entity.pdbx_description
1 polymer ?
#
loop_
_entity_poly.entity_id
_entity_poly.type
_entity_poly.pdbx_seq_one_letter_code
_entity_poly.pdbx_strand_id
1 'polypeptide(L)' 'DYSEPLTTEERSEVAAVSVVVELGYRPAVQCRSCGSWLVAPKSVALHRGPVCRSKGGDA' A
#
# COMPACT_ATOMS: atom_id res chain seq x y z
N ASP A 1 -7.74 16.40 9.03
CA ASP A 1 -6.51 17.15 8.75
C ASP A 1 -5.39 16.38 9.42
N TYR A 2 -4.65 15.56 8.66
CA TYR A 2 -3.52 14.77 9.18
C TYR A 2 -2.25 15.48 8.70
N SER A 3 -1.83 16.49 9.45
CA SER A 3 -0.70 17.37 9.13
C SER A 3 0.50 17.18 10.06
N GLU A 4 0.46 16.17 10.93
CA GLU A 4 1.60 15.89 11.80
C GLU A 4 2.81 15.37 11.00
N PRO A 5 4.02 15.86 11.30
CA PRO A 5 5.22 15.35 10.67
C PRO A 5 5.46 13.89 11.07
N LEU A 6 5.95 13.09 10.14
CA LEU A 6 6.32 11.70 10.40
C LEU A 6 7.31 11.60 11.58
N THR A 7 7.15 10.57 12.40
CA THR A 7 8.14 10.15 13.40
C THR A 7 9.42 9.65 12.72
N THR A 8 10.48 9.46 13.51
CA THR A 8 11.75 8.89 13.01
C THR A 8 11.58 7.45 12.49
N GLU A 9 10.72 6.68 13.14
CA GLU A 9 10.44 5.30 12.76
C GLU A 9 9.71 5.25 11.41
N GLU A 10 8.63 6.02 11.24
CA GLU A 10 7.90 6.10 9.97
C GLU A 10 8.78 6.57 8.81
N ARG A 11 9.69 7.53 9.04
CA ARG A 11 10.67 7.93 8.02
C ARG A 11 11.60 6.79 7.61
N SER A 12 12.02 5.98 8.58
CA SER A 12 12.91 4.84 8.32
C SER A 12 12.21 3.75 7.51
N GLU A 13 10.92 3.51 7.78
CA GLU A 13 10.09 2.59 7.00
C GLU A 13 9.92 3.05 5.55
N VAL A 14 9.61 4.34 5.34
CA VAL A 14 9.50 4.93 3.99
C VAL A 14 10.81 4.80 3.21
N ALA A 15 11.95 5.02 3.88
CA ALA A 15 13.27 4.86 3.26
C ALA A 15 13.53 3.41 2.84
N ALA A 16 13.20 2.44 3.68
CA ALA A 16 13.36 1.01 3.37
C ALA A 16 12.54 0.58 2.14
N VAL A 17 11.30 1.05 2.02
CA VAL A 17 10.45 0.77 0.84
C VAL A 17 11.02 1.42 -0.42
N SER A 18 11.61 2.61 -0.31
CA SER A 18 12.21 3.31 -1.45
C SER A 18 13.43 2.55 -2.01
N VAL A 19 14.31 2.07 -1.13
CA VAL A 19 15.51 1.30 -1.52
C VAL A 19 15.13 0.04 -2.30
N VAL A 20 14.13 -0.72 -1.87
CA VAL A 20 13.75 -1.95 -2.59
C VAL A 20 13.17 -1.65 -3.98
N VAL A 21 12.49 -0.52 -4.15
CA VAL A 21 11.98 -0.07 -5.46
C VAL A 21 13.14 0.32 -6.38
N GLU A 22 14.14 1.05 -5.87
CA GLU A 22 15.35 1.42 -6.62
C GLU A 22 16.15 0.19 -7.08
N LEU A 23 16.17 -0.87 -6.27
CA LEU A 23 16.77 -2.15 -6.63
C LEU A 23 15.94 -2.99 -7.63
N GLY A 24 14.78 -2.48 -8.08
CA GLY A 24 13.93 -3.13 -9.07
C GLY A 24 12.90 -4.10 -8.51
N TYR A 25 12.81 -4.27 -7.17
CA TYR A 25 11.77 -5.09 -6.56
C TYR A 25 10.38 -4.43 -6.69
N ARG A 26 9.33 -5.24 -6.47
CA ARG A 26 7.93 -4.79 -6.47
C ARG A 26 7.33 -5.06 -5.10
N PRO A 27 7.12 -4.04 -4.25
CA PRO A 27 6.44 -4.20 -2.97
C PRO A 27 5.04 -4.77 -3.18
N ALA A 28 4.68 -5.76 -2.35
CA ALA A 28 3.36 -6.36 -2.33
C ALA A 28 2.69 -6.11 -0.97
N VAL A 29 1.40 -5.80 -0.99
CA VAL A 29 0.58 -5.69 0.24
C VAL A 29 -0.61 -6.63 0.15
N GLN A 30 -1.14 -7.07 1.29
CA GLN A 30 -2.34 -7.90 1.31
C GLN A 30 -3.60 -7.06 1.16
N CYS A 31 -4.55 -7.55 0.36
CA CYS A 31 -5.89 -6.97 0.33
C CYS A 31 -6.55 -7.12 1.69
N ARG A 32 -6.99 -6.01 2.29
CA ARG A 32 -7.70 -6.01 3.59
C ARG A 32 -9.06 -6.73 3.58
N SER A 33 -9.59 -7.08 2.40
CA SER A 33 -10.89 -7.76 2.26
C SER A 33 -10.76 -9.25 1.97
N CYS A 34 -9.81 -9.68 1.13
CA CYS A 34 -9.69 -11.07 0.71
C CYS A 34 -8.31 -11.70 0.93
N GLY A 35 -7.34 -10.96 1.49
CA GLY A 35 -5.99 -11.45 1.78
C GLY A 35 -5.07 -11.64 0.57
N SER A 36 -5.56 -11.53 -0.67
CA SER A 36 -4.72 -11.69 -1.87
C SER A 36 -3.61 -10.64 -1.93
N TRP A 37 -2.42 -11.05 -2.39
CA TRP A 37 -1.28 -10.16 -2.61
C TRP A 37 -1.49 -9.21 -3.78
N LEU A 38 -1.24 -7.93 -3.56
CA LEU A 38 -1.44 -6.83 -4.50
C LEU A 38 -0.09 -6.19 -4.83
N VAL A 39 0.22 -6.08 -6.12
CA VAL A 39 1.46 -5.43 -6.61
C VAL A 39 1.19 -4.23 -7.52
N ALA A 40 -0.02 -4.13 -8.09
CA ALA A 40 -0.38 -3.00 -8.94
C ALA A 40 -0.45 -1.72 -8.08
N PRO A 41 0.19 -0.60 -8.46
CA PRO A 41 0.32 0.59 -7.62
C PRO A 41 -1.01 1.10 -7.05
N LYS A 42 -2.06 1.18 -7.88
CA LYS A 42 -3.41 1.59 -7.45
C LYS A 42 -4.00 0.64 -6.40
N SER A 43 -3.73 -0.65 -6.49
CA SER A 43 -4.22 -1.64 -5.52
C SER A 43 -3.40 -1.65 -4.23
N VAL A 44 -2.09 -1.41 -4.33
CA VAL A 44 -1.20 -1.25 -3.17
C VAL A 44 -1.62 -0.02 -2.36
N ALA A 45 -1.75 1.14 -2.99
CA ALA A 45 -2.14 2.39 -2.33
C ALA A 45 -3.48 2.25 -1.57
N LEU A 46 -4.46 1.58 -2.19
CA LEU A 46 -5.78 1.38 -1.60
C LEU A 46 -5.86 0.17 -0.64
N HIS A 47 -4.79 -0.62 -0.50
CA HIS A 47 -4.80 -1.90 0.22
C HIS A 47 -5.98 -2.82 -0.18
N ARG A 48 -6.42 -2.72 -1.43
CA ARG A 48 -7.65 -3.38 -1.92
C ARG A 48 -7.59 -3.69 -3.41
N GLY A 49 -7.86 -4.94 -3.79
CA GLY A 49 -7.87 -5.41 -5.18
C GLY A 49 -9.11 -4.94 -5.98
N PRO A 50 -9.05 -4.91 -7.33
CA PRO A 50 -10.14 -4.41 -8.18
C PRO A 50 -11.48 -5.12 -7.93
N VAL A 51 -11.46 -6.44 -7.81
CA VAL A 51 -12.66 -7.26 -7.53
C VAL A 51 -13.27 -6.91 -6.16
N CYS A 52 -12.44 -6.72 -5.13
CA CYS A 52 -12.93 -6.35 -3.80
C CYS A 52 -13.42 -4.90 -3.73
N ARG A 53 -12.92 -4.01 -4.59
CA ARG A 53 -13.42 -2.63 -4.71
C ARG A 53 -14.80 -2.61 -5.37
N SER A 54 -14.99 -3.36 -6.46
CA SER A 54 -16.31 -3.42 -7.13
C SER A 54 -17.41 -4.03 -6.25
N LYS A 55 -17.05 -4.91 -5.32
CA LYS A 55 -18.00 -5.49 -4.34
C LYS A 55 -18.41 -4.52 -3.23
N GLY A 56 -17.56 -3.54 -2.91
CA GLY A 56 -17.81 -2.59 -1.83
C GLY A 56 -18.33 -1.27 -2.35
N GLY A 57 -19.17 -1.28 -3.40
CA GLY A 57 -19.78 -0.07 -3.96
C GLY A 57 -20.26 0.83 -2.82
N ASP A 58 -19.90 2.10 -2.91
CA ASP A 58 -20.32 3.14 -1.97
C ASP A 58 -21.83 3.00 -1.72
N ALA A 59 -22.18 2.67 -0.48
CA ALA A 59 -23.50 2.77 0.11
C ALA A 59 -23.41 3.79 1.24
#